data_AF-A0A2D7NDL1-F1
#
_entry.id   AF-A0A2D7NDL1-F1
#
_cell.length_a   1.000
_cell.length_b   1.000
_cell.length_c   1.000
_cell.angle_alpha   90.00
_cell.angle_beta   90.00
_cell.angle_gamma   90.00
#
_symmetry.space_group_name_H-M   'P 1'
#
loop_
_entity.id
_entity.type
_entity.pdbx_description
1 polymer ?
#
loop_
_entity_poly.entity_id
_entity_poly.type
_entity_poly.pdbx_seq_one_letter_code
_entity_poly.pdbx_strand_id
1 'polypeptide(L)'
;MLKKITIIITILSLGLSSNLSEVEREMLSNEAMQKMMAEIFKEAMKVKKDFQSNQIRQELIENLSSTAPREEFIINADLSTELSESNPSATIYVSTDNQETWINSENIGPLNENGFETTWGTTVNTVDSDVVNWYLSGLINSTALGFDYGEIIVSQSPQNVNNQWPPNNNLYATLVNDDTGDTDSEQDIISLSGTYRSSGEDIEELYVKLSLNSSCCNEGSIFGPWYLYGVGIVNPESEDAVAYAIGYADGGFLAGSQLYPGLLKLTGDFASGEIAGFEYITPDINYSTAGNDLQVSVLLDYITNDSQFGLWPNSLQGLIVLGVTVSADLSFSTNIHDQTNPGLFLLSSQYQNGNVEPNITDGAYDDETMTLSVNYQDDDGNLPWFKSGQICYSGTDNCFINLNLTPNSHTYLEGVTYSGSIIDEEISSGDYDIKFWFEDDDEIGVPQIVIPVTIGSSCGTLGDINGDNNINVVDVVTIVNYVLNNDTSDSCADLSNDGLINVVDIVQLVNLILGD
;
A
#
# COMPACT_ATOMS: atom_id res chain seq x y z
N MET A 1 -53.95 -56.62 -24.56
CA MET A 1 -52.78 -55.76 -24.24
C MET A 1 -53.14 -54.40 -23.61
N LEU A 2 -54.41 -53.99 -23.54
CA LEU A 2 -54.78 -52.64 -23.04
C LEU A 2 -54.97 -52.50 -21.51
N LYS A 3 -54.88 -53.58 -20.72
CA LYS A 3 -55.05 -53.53 -19.24
C LYS A 3 -53.74 -53.42 -18.44
N LYS A 4 -52.58 -53.60 -19.08
CA LYS A 4 -51.26 -53.44 -18.41
C LYS A 4 -50.69 -52.02 -18.54
N ILE A 5 -51.14 -51.24 -19.51
CA ILE A 5 -50.69 -49.85 -19.73
C ILE A 5 -51.37 -48.90 -18.74
N THR A 6 -52.61 -49.15 -18.34
CA THR A 6 -53.29 -48.30 -17.34
C THR A 6 -52.65 -48.42 -15.95
N ILE A 7 -52.22 -49.62 -15.53
CA ILE A 7 -51.58 -49.80 -14.21
C ILE A 7 -50.17 -49.20 -14.15
N ILE A 8 -49.43 -49.16 -15.25
CA ILE A 8 -48.13 -48.49 -15.29
C ILE A 8 -48.30 -46.95 -15.25
N ILE A 9 -49.35 -46.41 -15.87
CA ILE A 9 -49.64 -44.97 -15.77
C ILE A 9 -50.21 -44.59 -14.39
N THR A 10 -50.97 -45.48 -13.74
CA THR A 10 -51.45 -45.20 -12.36
C THR A 10 -50.33 -45.35 -11.32
N ILE A 11 -49.34 -46.23 -11.53
CA ILE A 11 -48.17 -46.36 -10.65
C ILE A 11 -47.14 -45.24 -10.93
N LEU A 12 -47.02 -44.74 -12.17
CA LEU A 12 -46.22 -43.53 -12.45
C LEU A 12 -46.88 -42.25 -11.91
N SER A 13 -48.21 -42.18 -11.83
CA SER A 13 -48.91 -41.03 -11.22
C SER A 13 -49.00 -41.10 -9.69
N LEU A 14 -48.68 -42.25 -9.08
CA LEU A 14 -48.59 -42.43 -7.62
C LEU A 14 -47.15 -42.38 -7.10
N GLY A 15 -46.14 -42.26 -7.98
CA GLY A 15 -44.73 -42.10 -7.64
C GLY A 15 -44.18 -40.68 -7.83
N LEU A 16 -45.04 -39.69 -8.13
CA LEU A 16 -44.67 -38.28 -8.32
C LEU A 16 -45.52 -37.33 -7.47
N SER A 17 -46.07 -37.80 -6.35
CA SER A 17 -46.76 -36.95 -5.37
C SER A 17 -45.98 -36.82 -4.07
N SER A 18 -44.72 -36.37 -4.17
CA SER A 18 -44.09 -35.58 -3.12
C SER A 18 -43.76 -34.21 -3.70
N ASN A 19 -44.79 -33.52 -4.19
CA ASN A 19 -44.69 -32.07 -4.27
C ASN A 19 -44.57 -31.61 -2.82
N LEU A 20 -43.36 -31.20 -2.41
CA LEU A 20 -43.19 -30.44 -1.17
C LEU A 20 -44.22 -29.33 -1.16
N SER A 21 -44.99 -29.23 -0.08
CA SER A 21 -45.87 -28.09 0.17
C SER A 21 -45.05 -26.80 0.16
N GLU A 22 -45.69 -25.66 -0.10
CA GLU A 22 -45.05 -24.34 -0.08
C GLU A 22 -44.30 -24.09 1.23
N VAL A 23 -44.86 -24.54 2.36
CA VAL A 23 -44.24 -24.50 3.69
C VAL A 23 -43.01 -25.40 3.79
N GLU A 24 -43.05 -26.63 3.27
CA GLU A 24 -41.88 -27.53 3.29
C GLU A 24 -40.76 -27.04 2.38
N ARG A 25 -41.09 -26.39 1.25
CA ARG A 25 -40.11 -25.69 0.40
C ARG A 25 -39.48 -24.50 1.13
N GLU A 26 -40.30 -23.78 1.90
CA GLU A 26 -39.84 -22.63 2.68
C GLU A 26 -38.91 -23.01 3.82
N MET A 27 -39.25 -24.08 4.54
CA MET A 27 -38.39 -24.65 5.57
C MET A 27 -37.06 -25.15 4.99
N LEU A 28 -37.08 -25.74 3.79
CA LEU A 28 -35.91 -26.31 3.13
C LEU A 28 -34.92 -25.23 2.71
N SER A 29 -35.43 -24.17 2.08
CA SER A 29 -34.62 -23.01 1.69
C SER A 29 -34.01 -22.31 2.90
N ASN A 30 -34.81 -22.07 3.95
CA ASN A 30 -34.35 -21.37 5.14
C ASN A 30 -33.28 -22.16 5.91
N GLU A 31 -33.41 -23.49 6.06
CA GLU A 31 -32.40 -24.29 6.76
C GLU A 31 -31.09 -24.40 5.96
N ALA A 32 -31.19 -24.52 4.62
CA ALA A 32 -30.04 -24.52 3.72
C ALA A 32 -29.23 -23.22 3.82
N MET A 33 -29.92 -22.08 3.68
CA MET A 33 -29.31 -20.76 3.82
C MET A 33 -28.76 -20.55 5.24
N GLN A 34 -29.51 -20.95 6.28
CA GLN A 34 -29.07 -20.76 7.65
C GLN A 34 -27.73 -21.43 7.92
N LYS A 35 -27.48 -22.64 7.43
CA LYS A 35 -26.19 -23.32 7.64
C LYS A 35 -25.07 -22.73 6.78
N MET A 36 -25.34 -22.31 5.54
CA MET A 36 -24.36 -21.57 4.73
C MET A 36 -23.91 -20.30 5.44
N MET A 37 -24.90 -19.51 5.85
CA MET A 37 -24.68 -18.23 6.51
C MET A 37 -24.07 -18.43 7.90
N ALA A 38 -24.40 -19.51 8.60
CA ALA A 38 -23.74 -19.86 9.85
C ALA A 38 -22.24 -20.07 9.67
N GLU A 39 -21.81 -20.78 8.61
CA GLU A 39 -20.38 -20.98 8.39
C GLU A 39 -19.68 -19.69 7.98
N ILE A 40 -20.24 -18.96 7.01
CA ILE A 40 -19.69 -17.65 6.60
C ILE A 40 -19.58 -16.73 7.82
N PHE A 41 -20.63 -16.66 8.64
CA PHE A 41 -20.65 -15.81 9.83
C PHE A 41 -19.64 -16.28 10.88
N LYS A 42 -19.57 -17.58 11.17
CA LYS A 42 -18.63 -18.16 12.15
C LYS A 42 -17.19 -17.82 11.79
N GLU A 43 -16.82 -18.06 10.54
CA GLU A 43 -15.45 -17.82 10.06
C GLU A 43 -15.16 -16.33 9.97
N ALA A 44 -16.10 -15.53 9.45
CA ALA A 44 -16.02 -14.07 9.49
C ALA A 44 -15.77 -13.52 10.90
N MET A 45 -16.53 -14.00 11.91
CA MET A 45 -16.40 -13.54 13.29
C MET A 45 -15.10 -14.00 13.93
N LYS A 46 -14.62 -15.21 13.60
CA LYS A 46 -13.31 -15.71 14.05
C LYS A 46 -12.20 -14.76 13.57
N VAL A 47 -12.15 -14.47 12.27
CA VAL A 47 -11.14 -13.59 11.67
C VAL A 47 -11.25 -12.16 12.22
N LYS A 48 -12.47 -11.65 12.36
CA LYS A 48 -12.71 -10.32 12.91
C LYS A 48 -12.24 -10.19 14.36
N LYS A 49 -12.54 -11.18 15.20
CA LYS A 49 -12.10 -11.21 16.59
C LYS A 49 -10.59 -11.23 16.69
N ASP A 50 -9.95 -12.03 15.84
CA ASP A 50 -8.50 -12.11 15.77
C ASP A 50 -7.93 -10.72 15.41
N PHE A 51 -8.40 -10.11 14.32
CA PHE A 51 -8.01 -8.76 13.90
C PHE A 51 -8.16 -7.72 15.03
N GLN A 52 -9.30 -7.68 15.73
CA GLN A 52 -9.57 -6.72 16.80
C GLN A 52 -8.75 -6.96 18.07
N SER A 53 -8.37 -8.21 18.33
CA SER A 53 -7.58 -8.57 19.51
C SER A 53 -6.12 -8.14 19.39
N ASN A 54 -5.62 -7.99 18.17
CA ASN A 54 -4.25 -7.61 17.92
C ASN A 54 -4.13 -6.08 17.77
N GLN A 55 -3.79 -5.41 18.87
CA GLN A 55 -3.64 -3.94 18.95
C GLN A 55 -2.44 -3.38 18.16
N ILE A 56 -2.02 -4.00 17.05
CA ILE A 56 -0.97 -3.45 16.19
C ILE A 56 -1.62 -2.38 15.29
N ARG A 57 -1.91 -1.23 15.91
CA ARG A 57 -2.26 0.02 15.23
C ARG A 57 -1.00 0.85 14.93
N GLN A 58 0.12 0.19 14.66
CA GLN A 58 1.21 0.84 13.95
C GLN A 58 0.94 0.63 12.47
N GLU A 59 1.07 1.68 11.67
CA GLU A 59 1.02 1.56 10.23
C GLU A 59 2.16 0.61 9.83
N LEU A 60 1.80 -0.61 9.42
CA LEU A 60 2.79 -1.65 9.11
C LEU A 60 3.64 -1.26 7.90
N ILE A 61 3.06 -0.43 7.03
CA ILE A 61 3.66 0.14 5.84
C ILE A 61 3.35 1.64 5.86
N GLU A 62 4.40 2.46 5.83
CA GLU A 62 4.35 3.92 5.81
C GLU A 62 5.13 4.44 4.59
N ASN A 63 4.92 5.70 4.21
CA ASN A 63 5.68 6.41 3.17
C ASN A 63 5.84 5.63 1.84
N LEU A 64 4.79 4.90 1.44
CA LEU A 64 4.75 4.22 0.15
C LEU A 64 4.84 5.27 -0.96
N SER A 65 5.97 5.29 -1.66
CA SER A 65 6.34 6.31 -2.64
C SER A 65 7.00 5.67 -3.84
N SER A 66 7.01 6.37 -4.97
CA SER A 66 7.75 5.96 -6.16
C SER A 66 8.45 7.16 -6.80
N THR A 67 9.31 6.91 -7.78
CA THR A 67 9.72 7.96 -8.73
C THR A 67 8.52 8.42 -9.56
N ALA A 68 8.71 9.49 -10.33
CA ALA A 68 7.84 9.78 -11.45
C ALA A 68 7.83 8.61 -12.47
N PRO A 69 6.85 8.56 -13.39
CA PRO A 69 6.84 7.62 -14.50
C PRO A 69 8.15 7.62 -15.28
N ARG A 70 8.82 6.47 -15.34
CA ARG A 70 10.17 6.33 -15.92
C ARG A 70 10.52 4.88 -16.28
N GLU A 71 11.54 4.67 -17.11
CA GLU A 71 11.98 3.32 -17.53
C GLU A 71 12.38 2.47 -16.31
N GLU A 72 13.24 3.00 -15.43
CA GLU A 72 13.60 2.35 -14.16
C GLU A 72 12.69 2.85 -13.03
N PHE A 73 11.46 2.36 -12.96
CA PHE A 73 10.47 2.81 -11.99
C PHE A 73 10.81 2.29 -10.58
N ILE A 74 11.14 3.19 -9.65
CA ILE A 74 11.58 2.83 -8.30
C ILE A 74 10.42 3.02 -7.34
N ILE A 75 10.19 2.05 -6.46
CA ILE A 75 9.19 2.12 -5.39
C ILE A 75 9.86 1.85 -4.06
N ASN A 76 9.55 2.68 -3.06
CA ASN A 76 10.00 2.52 -1.68
C ASN A 76 8.81 2.52 -0.71
N ALA A 77 8.95 1.82 0.40
CA ALA A 77 8.04 1.92 1.54
C ALA A 77 8.80 1.67 2.84
N ASP A 78 8.42 2.39 3.89
CA ASP A 78 8.90 2.13 5.24
C ASP A 78 8.06 1.03 5.87
N LEU A 79 8.72 0.06 6.50
CA LEU A 79 8.03 -1.01 7.22
C LEU A 79 8.23 -0.86 8.72
N SER A 80 7.19 -1.21 9.48
CA SER A 80 7.33 -1.33 10.93
C SER A 80 8.39 -2.39 11.27
N THR A 81 9.00 -2.27 12.45
CA THR A 81 10.05 -3.20 12.90
C THR A 81 9.52 -4.63 12.96
N GLU A 82 8.29 -4.82 13.44
CA GLU A 82 7.63 -6.11 13.55
C GLU A 82 7.43 -6.75 12.17
N LEU A 83 6.95 -5.97 11.19
CA LEU A 83 6.75 -6.49 9.85
C LEU A 83 8.09 -6.82 9.20
N SER A 84 9.10 -5.95 9.33
CA SER A 84 10.44 -6.20 8.79
C SER A 84 11.10 -7.46 9.40
N GLU A 85 10.96 -7.69 10.71
CA GLU A 85 11.49 -8.88 11.40
C GLU A 85 10.79 -10.18 10.98
N SER A 86 9.56 -10.10 10.48
CA SER A 86 8.80 -11.25 9.98
C SER A 86 9.28 -11.78 8.61
N ASN A 87 10.22 -11.07 7.97
CA ASN A 87 10.70 -11.33 6.61
C ASN A 87 9.53 -11.48 5.61
N PRO A 88 8.78 -10.39 5.39
CA PRO A 88 7.56 -10.41 4.61
C PRO A 88 7.88 -10.66 3.14
N SER A 89 6.92 -11.22 2.41
CA SER A 89 6.99 -11.33 0.96
C SER A 89 5.98 -10.35 0.35
N ALA A 90 6.36 -9.69 -0.74
CA ALA A 90 5.48 -8.78 -1.45
C ALA A 90 5.72 -8.85 -2.96
N THR A 91 4.76 -8.36 -3.71
CA THR A 91 4.85 -8.13 -5.14
C THR A 91 4.20 -6.80 -5.46
N ILE A 92 4.92 -5.95 -6.17
CA ILE A 92 4.39 -4.73 -6.78
C ILE A 92 4.08 -5.05 -8.23
N TYR A 93 2.88 -4.68 -8.65
CA TYR A 93 2.41 -4.85 -10.01
C TYR A 93 2.38 -3.48 -10.67
N VAL A 94 3.06 -3.32 -11.80
CA VAL A 94 3.17 -2.05 -12.53
C VAL A 94 2.62 -2.20 -13.94
N SER A 95 1.84 -1.24 -14.40
CA SER A 95 1.26 -1.19 -15.74
C SER A 95 1.44 0.20 -16.35
N THR A 96 1.97 0.25 -17.57
CA THR A 96 2.13 1.48 -18.36
C THR A 96 1.16 1.58 -19.54
N ASP A 97 0.22 0.63 -19.65
CA ASP A 97 -0.72 0.50 -20.78
C ASP A 97 -2.19 0.62 -20.35
N ASN A 98 -2.45 1.38 -19.29
CA ASN A 98 -3.77 1.55 -18.66
C ASN A 98 -4.37 0.23 -18.14
N GLN A 99 -3.58 -0.53 -17.38
CA GLN A 99 -3.97 -1.78 -16.72
C GLN A 99 -4.26 -2.94 -17.67
N GLU A 100 -3.87 -2.87 -18.96
CA GLU A 100 -4.06 -3.96 -19.93
C GLU A 100 -3.07 -5.12 -19.66
N THR A 101 -1.83 -4.80 -19.27
CA THR A 101 -0.82 -5.77 -18.85
C THR A 101 -0.10 -5.34 -17.58
N TRP A 102 0.42 -6.31 -16.82
CA TRP A 102 1.11 -6.10 -15.55
C TRP A 102 2.52 -6.69 -15.59
N ILE A 103 3.48 -5.89 -15.12
CA ILE A 103 4.87 -6.28 -14.86
C ILE A 103 5.01 -6.45 -13.36
N ASN A 104 5.46 -7.63 -12.93
CA ASN A 104 5.66 -7.92 -11.51
C ASN A 104 7.08 -7.51 -11.11
N SER A 105 7.21 -6.86 -9.97
CA SER A 105 8.51 -6.57 -9.36
C SER A 105 9.27 -7.85 -9.02
N GLU A 106 10.59 -7.79 -9.14
CA GLU A 106 11.49 -8.80 -8.63
C GLU A 106 12.36 -8.20 -7.51
N ASN A 107 12.85 -9.03 -6.59
CA ASN A 107 13.84 -8.64 -5.59
C ASN A 107 13.42 -7.46 -4.68
N ILE A 108 12.19 -7.46 -4.15
CA ILE A 108 11.81 -6.52 -3.08
C ILE A 108 12.63 -6.86 -1.82
N GLY A 109 13.27 -5.85 -1.23
CA GLY A 109 14.10 -6.05 -0.04
C GLY A 109 14.50 -4.73 0.64
N PRO A 110 15.16 -4.80 1.80
CA PRO A 110 15.67 -3.62 2.49
C PRO A 110 16.72 -2.92 1.63
N LEU A 111 16.71 -1.58 1.60
CA LEU A 111 17.68 -0.79 0.84
C LEU A 111 19.09 -0.85 1.46
N ASN A 112 19.17 -0.93 2.79
CA ASN A 112 20.43 -0.96 3.55
C ASN A 112 21.32 0.27 3.34
N GLU A 113 20.70 1.45 3.22
CA GLU A 113 21.37 2.74 3.07
C GLU A 113 21.12 3.65 4.29
N ASN A 114 22.02 4.60 4.54
CA ASN A 114 21.90 5.55 5.64
C ASN A 114 20.71 6.49 5.40
N GLY A 115 19.80 6.58 6.39
CA GLY A 115 18.51 7.25 6.28
C GLY A 115 17.38 6.37 5.75
N PHE A 116 17.68 5.12 5.36
CA PHE A 116 16.71 4.16 4.83
C PHE A 116 16.72 2.84 5.64
N GLU A 117 16.97 2.93 6.94
CA GLU A 117 17.19 1.76 7.80
C GLU A 117 15.96 0.84 7.90
N THR A 118 14.76 1.42 7.78
CA THR A 118 13.47 0.70 7.78
C THR A 118 12.83 0.62 6.41
N THR A 119 13.50 1.12 5.37
CA THR A 119 12.92 1.25 4.04
C THR A 119 13.24 0.02 3.20
N TRP A 120 12.19 -0.51 2.59
CA TRP A 120 12.30 -1.53 1.55
C TRP A 120 11.97 -0.91 0.21
N GLY A 121 12.56 -1.44 -0.84
CA GLY A 121 12.28 -0.97 -2.17
C GLY A 121 12.54 -2.00 -3.24
N THR A 122 12.21 -1.62 -4.46
CA THR A 122 12.45 -2.37 -5.69
C THR A 122 12.49 -1.42 -6.87
N THR A 123 13.05 -1.90 -7.97
CA THR A 123 13.04 -1.21 -9.26
C THR A 123 12.37 -2.13 -10.27
N VAL A 124 11.36 -1.61 -10.95
CA VAL A 124 10.63 -2.31 -12.01
C VAL A 124 10.97 -1.67 -13.34
N ASN A 125 11.62 -2.43 -14.22
CA ASN A 125 11.91 -1.97 -15.57
C ASN A 125 10.62 -1.94 -16.39
N THR A 126 10.19 -0.76 -16.77
CA THR A 126 8.99 -0.53 -17.55
C THR A 126 9.33 -0.06 -18.97
N VAL A 127 8.33 0.37 -19.72
CA VAL A 127 8.53 1.10 -20.98
C VAL A 127 8.21 2.55 -20.73
N ASP A 128 8.99 3.44 -21.34
CA ASP A 128 8.79 4.88 -21.30
C ASP A 128 7.33 5.25 -21.59
N SER A 129 6.69 5.87 -20.59
CA SER A 129 5.26 6.21 -20.56
C SER A 129 5.03 7.26 -19.48
N ASP A 130 4.27 8.29 -19.80
CA ASP A 130 3.81 9.28 -18.81
C ASP A 130 2.78 8.69 -17.84
N VAL A 131 2.15 7.55 -18.18
CA VAL A 131 1.09 6.95 -17.36
C VAL A 131 1.57 5.66 -16.73
N VAL A 132 1.43 5.56 -15.40
CA VAL A 132 1.73 4.36 -14.63
C VAL A 132 0.56 4.07 -13.68
N ASN A 133 0.05 2.84 -13.70
CA ASN A 133 -0.86 2.30 -12.69
C ASN A 133 -0.08 1.23 -11.91
N TRP A 134 -0.18 1.24 -10.59
CA TRP A 134 0.48 0.22 -9.80
C TRP A 134 -0.24 -0.10 -8.50
N TYR A 135 0.01 -1.30 -7.97
CA TYR A 135 -0.56 -1.72 -6.70
C TYR A 135 0.35 -2.74 -6.00
N LEU A 136 0.20 -2.83 -4.68
CA LEU A 136 0.99 -3.73 -3.82
C LEU A 136 0.15 -4.93 -3.36
N SER A 137 0.76 -6.12 -3.37
CA SER A 137 0.24 -7.32 -2.72
C SER A 137 1.29 -7.93 -1.81
N GLY A 138 0.99 -8.07 -0.53
CA GLY A 138 1.82 -8.73 0.47
C GLY A 138 1.31 -10.12 0.83
N LEU A 139 2.22 -11.05 1.07
CA LEU A 139 1.97 -12.34 1.70
C LEU A 139 2.56 -12.31 3.11
N ILE A 140 1.69 -12.38 4.10
CA ILE A 140 2.05 -12.24 5.50
C ILE A 140 1.80 -13.57 6.20
N ASN A 141 2.79 -14.07 6.93
CA ASN A 141 2.55 -15.16 7.86
C ASN A 141 1.67 -14.63 8.99
N SER A 142 0.43 -15.10 9.04
CA SER A 142 -0.58 -14.62 9.98
C SER A 142 -0.16 -14.75 11.44
N THR A 143 0.80 -15.64 11.78
CA THR A 143 1.42 -15.72 13.13
C THR A 143 2.23 -14.48 13.51
N ALA A 144 2.83 -13.79 12.54
CA ALA A 144 3.49 -12.50 12.76
C ALA A 144 2.48 -11.42 13.18
N LEU A 145 1.22 -11.58 12.75
CA LEU A 145 0.09 -10.78 13.17
C LEU A 145 -0.71 -11.45 14.30
N GLY A 146 -0.12 -12.39 15.05
CA GLY A 146 -0.77 -13.03 16.20
C GLY A 146 -1.93 -13.98 15.86
N PHE A 147 -2.04 -14.42 14.61
CA PHE A 147 -3.11 -15.29 14.10
C PHE A 147 -2.59 -16.68 13.69
N ASP A 148 -3.50 -17.64 13.43
CA ASP A 148 -3.14 -19.02 13.01
C ASP A 148 -3.95 -19.44 11.76
N TYR A 149 -3.78 -18.67 10.68
CA TYR A 149 -4.36 -18.91 9.35
C TYR A 149 -3.32 -19.32 8.31
N GLY A 150 -2.07 -19.60 8.72
CA GLY A 150 -0.97 -19.79 7.77
C GLY A 150 -0.58 -18.47 7.09
N GLU A 151 -0.38 -18.49 5.77
CA GLU A 151 -0.08 -17.30 4.99
C GLU A 151 -1.37 -16.63 4.51
N ILE A 152 -1.53 -15.33 4.81
CA ILE A 152 -2.66 -14.52 4.33
C ILE A 152 -2.16 -13.50 3.32
N ILE A 153 -3.01 -13.21 2.33
CA ILE A 153 -2.73 -12.17 1.34
C ILE A 153 -3.39 -10.87 1.81
N VAL A 154 -2.59 -9.80 1.83
CA VAL A 154 -3.03 -8.42 1.99
C VAL A 154 -2.78 -7.71 0.67
N SER A 155 -3.84 -7.37 -0.06
CA SER A 155 -3.69 -6.90 -1.44
C SER A 155 -4.50 -5.64 -1.70
N GLN A 156 -3.83 -4.65 -2.29
CA GLN A 156 -4.48 -3.65 -3.13
C GLN A 156 -4.96 -4.31 -4.43
N SER A 157 -5.70 -3.59 -5.29
CA SER A 157 -6.11 -4.17 -6.58
C SER A 157 -6.12 -3.14 -7.70
N PRO A 158 -6.06 -3.60 -8.97
CA PRO A 158 -6.45 -2.77 -10.10
C PRO A 158 -7.84 -2.16 -9.90
N GLN A 159 -8.11 -1.07 -10.61
CA GLN A 159 -9.38 -0.36 -10.55
C GLN A 159 -10.14 -0.56 -11.87
N ASN A 160 -11.40 -1.02 -11.78
CA ASN A 160 -12.30 -1.18 -12.93
C ASN A 160 -12.90 0.17 -13.37
N VAL A 161 -12.02 1.12 -13.75
CA VAL A 161 -12.35 2.51 -14.09
C VAL A 161 -13.43 2.64 -15.18
N ASN A 162 -13.45 1.69 -16.13
CA ASN A 162 -14.35 1.70 -17.27
C ASN A 162 -15.69 0.98 -17.01
N ASN A 163 -15.95 0.55 -15.78
CA ASN A 163 -17.15 -0.20 -15.39
C ASN A 163 -17.41 -1.41 -16.31
N GLN A 164 -16.36 -2.20 -16.58
CA GLN A 164 -16.49 -3.39 -17.42
C GLN A 164 -17.26 -4.48 -16.67
N TRP A 165 -18.18 -5.15 -17.37
CA TRP A 165 -18.94 -6.26 -16.82
C TRP A 165 -19.04 -7.46 -17.80
N PRO A 166 -18.60 -8.66 -17.39
CA PRO A 166 -17.73 -8.90 -16.23
C PRO A 166 -16.36 -8.19 -16.40
N PRO A 167 -15.66 -7.82 -15.32
CA PRO A 167 -14.30 -7.30 -15.44
C PRO A 167 -13.38 -8.34 -16.09
N ASN A 168 -12.42 -7.88 -16.90
CA ASN A 168 -11.40 -8.76 -17.46
C ASN A 168 -10.40 -9.22 -16.37
N ASN A 169 -9.70 -10.32 -16.61
CA ASN A 169 -8.79 -10.91 -15.62
C ASN A 169 -7.65 -9.98 -15.20
N ASN A 170 -7.16 -9.12 -16.10
CA ASN A 170 -6.15 -8.11 -15.78
C ASN A 170 -6.64 -7.04 -14.79
N LEU A 171 -7.93 -6.93 -14.55
CA LEU A 171 -8.47 -6.00 -13.56
C LEU A 171 -8.64 -6.63 -12.17
N TYR A 172 -8.34 -7.93 -11.99
CA TYR A 172 -8.48 -8.60 -10.70
C TYR A 172 -7.13 -8.80 -10.01
N ALA A 173 -7.06 -8.47 -8.72
CA ALA A 173 -5.98 -8.93 -7.85
C ALA A 173 -6.41 -10.19 -7.10
N THR A 174 -5.48 -11.13 -6.94
CA THR A 174 -5.70 -12.31 -6.10
C THR A 174 -5.69 -11.91 -4.63
N LEU A 175 -6.75 -12.27 -3.91
CA LEU A 175 -6.97 -11.97 -2.50
C LEU A 175 -6.79 -13.21 -1.62
N VAL A 176 -7.01 -14.40 -2.17
CA VAL A 176 -6.79 -15.68 -1.51
C VAL A 176 -6.37 -16.71 -2.56
N ASN A 177 -5.39 -17.55 -2.22
CA ASN A 177 -5.10 -18.80 -2.93
C ASN A 177 -5.58 -19.96 -2.04
N ASP A 178 -6.09 -21.01 -2.66
CA ASP A 178 -6.57 -22.19 -1.95
C ASP A 178 -6.05 -23.50 -2.56
N ASP A 179 -6.14 -24.59 -1.80
CA ASP A 179 -5.50 -25.87 -2.09
C ASP A 179 -6.33 -26.67 -3.10
N THR A 180 -5.79 -26.91 -4.29
CA THR A 180 -6.52 -27.69 -5.31
C THR A 180 -6.70 -29.17 -4.92
N GLY A 181 -7.89 -29.71 -5.13
CA GLY A 181 -8.20 -31.15 -5.07
C GLY A 181 -8.46 -31.68 -3.66
N ASP A 182 -8.77 -30.80 -2.71
CA ASP A 182 -9.19 -31.13 -1.36
C ASP A 182 -10.68 -31.53 -1.28
N THR A 183 -11.49 -31.12 -2.25
CA THR A 183 -12.91 -31.47 -2.43
C THR A 183 -13.26 -31.81 -3.89
N ASP A 184 -14.56 -31.98 -4.18
CA ASP A 184 -15.06 -32.22 -5.54
C ASP A 184 -14.79 -31.00 -6.46
N SER A 185 -14.27 -31.22 -7.67
CA SER A 185 -13.70 -30.15 -8.51
C SER A 185 -14.68 -29.02 -8.91
N GLU A 186 -15.99 -29.25 -8.84
CA GLU A 186 -17.03 -28.25 -9.14
C GLU A 186 -17.42 -27.40 -7.91
N GLN A 187 -16.83 -27.72 -6.75
CA GLN A 187 -16.99 -27.03 -5.47
C GLN A 187 -15.66 -26.56 -4.87
N ASP A 188 -14.54 -27.10 -5.37
CA ASP A 188 -13.14 -26.76 -5.08
C ASP A 188 -12.80 -25.35 -5.60
N ILE A 189 -12.77 -24.40 -4.69
CA ILE A 189 -12.28 -23.04 -4.84
C ILE A 189 -10.76 -23.11 -4.92
N ILE A 190 -10.19 -22.48 -5.93
CA ILE A 190 -8.73 -22.39 -6.09
C ILE A 190 -8.20 -20.99 -5.82
N SER A 191 -9.07 -19.98 -5.94
CA SER A 191 -8.74 -18.60 -5.60
C SER A 191 -9.97 -17.71 -5.41
N LEU A 192 -9.76 -16.67 -4.62
CA LEU A 192 -10.65 -15.52 -4.53
C LEU A 192 -9.89 -14.29 -5.03
N SER A 193 -10.51 -13.52 -5.92
CA SER A 193 -9.94 -12.29 -6.47
C SER A 193 -10.92 -11.13 -6.38
N GLY A 194 -10.42 -9.89 -6.37
CA GLY A 194 -11.26 -8.70 -6.28
C GLY A 194 -10.76 -7.52 -7.08
N THR A 195 -11.69 -6.62 -7.37
CA THR A 195 -11.46 -5.28 -7.92
C THR A 195 -12.56 -4.35 -7.46
N TYR A 196 -12.39 -3.06 -7.67
CA TYR A 196 -13.34 -2.04 -7.28
C TYR A 196 -13.45 -0.97 -8.37
N ARG A 197 -14.53 -0.20 -8.29
CA ARG A 197 -14.72 1.02 -9.09
C ARG A 197 -14.93 2.19 -8.13
N SER A 198 -14.28 3.32 -8.42
CA SER A 198 -14.46 4.56 -7.66
C SER A 198 -14.63 5.75 -8.60
N SER A 199 -15.20 6.82 -8.08
CA SER A 199 -15.29 8.12 -8.72
C SER A 199 -14.61 9.14 -7.83
N GLY A 200 -13.34 9.45 -8.11
CA GLY A 200 -12.48 10.17 -7.17
C GLY A 200 -12.15 9.28 -5.97
N GLU A 201 -12.30 9.82 -4.77
CA GLU A 201 -12.03 9.11 -3.50
C GLU A 201 -13.19 8.17 -3.09
N ASP A 202 -14.38 8.33 -3.68
CA ASP A 202 -15.57 7.55 -3.31
C ASP A 202 -15.60 6.20 -4.07
N ILE A 203 -15.51 5.10 -3.33
CA ILE A 203 -15.65 3.74 -3.89
C ILE A 203 -17.13 3.43 -4.08
N GLU A 204 -17.52 3.17 -5.33
CA GLU A 204 -18.91 2.98 -5.73
C GLU A 204 -19.33 1.50 -5.77
N GLU A 205 -18.46 0.63 -6.27
CA GLU A 205 -18.81 -0.75 -6.60
C GLU A 205 -17.68 -1.72 -6.28
N LEU A 206 -18.06 -2.85 -5.68
CA LEU A 206 -17.20 -3.96 -5.34
C LEU A 206 -17.43 -5.10 -6.33
N TYR A 207 -16.35 -5.68 -6.84
CA TYR A 207 -16.37 -6.86 -7.71
C TYR A 207 -15.52 -7.95 -7.08
N VAL A 208 -16.09 -9.15 -6.96
CA VAL A 208 -15.40 -10.35 -6.48
C VAL A 208 -15.49 -11.45 -7.50
N LYS A 209 -14.47 -12.30 -7.55
CA LYS A 209 -14.39 -13.46 -8.42
C LYS A 209 -13.93 -14.67 -7.64
N LEU A 210 -14.80 -15.67 -7.55
CA LEU A 210 -14.49 -16.98 -6.98
C LEU A 210 -14.14 -17.92 -8.13
N SER A 211 -12.90 -18.39 -8.21
CA SER A 211 -12.44 -19.30 -9.26
C SER A 211 -12.46 -20.73 -8.75
N LEU A 212 -13.02 -21.65 -9.52
CA LEU A 212 -13.11 -23.07 -9.17
C LEU A 212 -12.13 -23.92 -9.99
N ASN A 213 -11.78 -25.10 -9.48
CA ASN A 213 -10.89 -26.06 -10.15
C ASN A 213 -11.49 -26.59 -11.47
N SER A 214 -12.82 -26.61 -11.58
CA SER A 214 -13.55 -26.94 -12.81
C SER A 214 -14.69 -25.96 -13.10
N SER A 215 -15.70 -26.36 -13.88
CA SER A 215 -16.73 -25.43 -14.35
C SER A 215 -17.59 -24.87 -13.21
N CYS A 216 -17.76 -23.55 -13.20
CA CYS A 216 -18.74 -22.89 -12.37
C CYS A 216 -20.07 -22.74 -13.12
N CYS A 217 -21.22 -22.69 -12.47
CA CYS A 217 -21.46 -23.06 -11.08
C CYS A 217 -22.52 -24.16 -11.12
N ASN A 218 -22.29 -25.29 -10.45
CA ASN A 218 -23.22 -26.41 -10.51
C ASN A 218 -24.45 -26.09 -9.66
N GLU A 219 -25.60 -25.85 -10.30
CA GLU A 219 -26.86 -25.55 -9.60
C GLU A 219 -27.50 -26.80 -8.97
N GLY A 220 -26.98 -27.98 -9.30
CA GLY A 220 -27.52 -29.25 -8.86
C GLY A 220 -28.66 -29.77 -9.74
N SER A 221 -29.39 -30.76 -9.22
CA SER A 221 -30.53 -31.38 -9.91
C SER A 221 -31.86 -30.83 -9.37
N ILE A 222 -32.97 -31.21 -10.02
CA ILE A 222 -34.34 -30.88 -9.58
C ILE A 222 -34.59 -31.33 -8.14
N PHE A 223 -33.93 -32.40 -7.68
CA PHE A 223 -34.05 -32.98 -6.34
C PHE A 223 -32.83 -32.73 -5.44
N GLY A 224 -31.96 -31.81 -5.85
CA GLY A 224 -30.69 -31.55 -5.18
C GLY A 224 -29.62 -32.65 -5.40
N PRO A 225 -28.50 -32.58 -4.68
CA PRO A 225 -28.15 -31.44 -3.82
C PRO A 225 -28.04 -30.14 -4.64
N TRP A 226 -28.48 -29.02 -4.07
CA TRP A 226 -28.30 -27.69 -4.65
C TRP A 226 -27.07 -27.06 -4.03
N TYR A 227 -26.24 -26.43 -4.85
CA TYR A 227 -25.01 -25.81 -4.38
C TYR A 227 -25.18 -24.30 -4.30
N LEU A 228 -24.54 -23.73 -3.29
CA LEU A 228 -24.49 -22.30 -3.05
C LEU A 228 -23.03 -21.89 -2.97
N TYR A 229 -22.73 -20.79 -3.62
CA TYR A 229 -21.39 -20.23 -3.72
C TYR A 229 -21.44 -18.83 -3.13
N GLY A 230 -20.60 -18.53 -2.14
CA GLY A 230 -20.66 -17.26 -1.42
C GLY A 230 -19.29 -16.71 -1.10
N VAL A 231 -19.22 -15.38 -1.09
CA VAL A 231 -18.09 -14.62 -0.58
C VAL A 231 -18.56 -13.86 0.66
N GLY A 232 -17.94 -14.15 1.80
CA GLY A 232 -18.11 -13.38 3.02
C GLY A 232 -17.31 -12.07 2.92
N ILE A 233 -17.89 -10.98 3.41
CA ILE A 233 -17.31 -9.63 3.43
C ILE A 233 -17.49 -9.08 4.84
N VAL A 234 -16.40 -8.58 5.43
CA VAL A 234 -16.41 -8.09 6.81
C VAL A 234 -15.64 -6.78 6.90
N ASN A 235 -16.22 -5.79 7.59
CA ASN A 235 -15.45 -4.65 8.08
C ASN A 235 -14.66 -5.11 9.32
N PRO A 236 -13.31 -5.19 9.25
CA PRO A 236 -12.49 -5.61 10.38
C PRO A 236 -12.67 -4.74 11.63
N GLU A 237 -13.02 -3.46 11.46
CA GLU A 237 -13.10 -2.48 12.54
C GLU A 237 -14.51 -2.28 13.12
N SER A 238 -15.53 -2.94 12.57
CA SER A 238 -16.90 -2.80 13.08
C SER A 238 -17.03 -3.35 14.51
N GLU A 239 -17.65 -2.62 15.43
CA GLU A 239 -17.88 -3.10 16.80
C GLU A 239 -19.02 -4.14 16.89
N ASP A 240 -19.88 -4.20 15.87
CA ASP A 240 -21.04 -5.09 15.82
C ASP A 240 -20.69 -6.49 15.31
N ALA A 241 -21.41 -7.51 15.79
CA ALA A 241 -21.32 -8.88 15.28
C ALA A 241 -22.06 -9.03 13.93
N VAL A 242 -21.53 -8.39 12.90
CA VAL A 242 -22.12 -8.36 11.55
C VAL A 242 -21.11 -8.80 10.49
N ALA A 243 -21.59 -9.58 9.54
CA ALA A 243 -20.90 -9.91 8.30
C ALA A 243 -21.88 -9.75 7.14
N TYR A 244 -21.34 -9.62 5.93
CA TYR A 244 -22.11 -9.55 4.70
C TYR A 244 -21.73 -10.74 3.84
N ALA A 245 -22.67 -11.26 3.08
CA ALA A 245 -22.41 -12.35 2.15
C ALA A 245 -23.00 -11.98 0.80
N ILE A 246 -22.17 -12.04 -0.23
CA ILE A 246 -22.62 -11.95 -1.60
C ILE A 246 -22.48 -13.32 -2.23
N GLY A 247 -23.52 -13.81 -2.90
CA GLY A 247 -23.48 -15.18 -3.38
C GLY A 247 -24.43 -15.49 -4.51
N TYR A 248 -24.16 -16.63 -5.14
CA TYR A 248 -24.98 -17.25 -6.16
C TYR A 248 -25.64 -18.51 -5.59
N ALA A 249 -26.96 -18.59 -5.76
CA ALA A 249 -27.73 -19.78 -5.50
C ALA A 249 -28.88 -19.83 -6.52
N ASP A 250 -29.01 -20.94 -7.24
CA ASP A 250 -30.22 -21.26 -8.01
C ASP A 250 -30.79 -22.56 -7.44
N GLY A 251 -31.86 -22.44 -6.65
CA GLY A 251 -32.52 -23.59 -6.00
C GLY A 251 -33.26 -24.54 -6.95
N GLY A 252 -33.16 -24.35 -8.28
CA GLY A 252 -33.80 -25.20 -9.27
C GLY A 252 -35.34 -25.25 -9.15
N PHE A 253 -36.00 -26.17 -9.86
CA PHE A 253 -37.47 -26.18 -9.97
C PHE A 253 -38.24 -26.45 -8.65
N LEU A 254 -37.62 -27.11 -7.65
CA LEU A 254 -38.28 -27.45 -6.39
C LEU A 254 -38.00 -26.46 -5.25
N ALA A 255 -36.84 -25.80 -5.19
CA ALA A 255 -36.55 -24.72 -4.22
C ALA A 255 -36.69 -23.29 -4.84
N GLY A 256 -36.97 -23.20 -6.15
CA GLY A 256 -36.92 -22.02 -7.02
C GLY A 256 -37.92 -20.88 -6.80
N SER A 257 -37.90 -20.29 -5.62
CA SER A 257 -38.27 -18.87 -5.42
C SER A 257 -37.63 -18.26 -4.18
N GLN A 258 -36.87 -19.04 -3.42
CA GLN A 258 -36.34 -18.63 -2.12
C GLN A 258 -34.82 -18.71 -2.01
N LEU A 259 -34.18 -19.52 -2.86
CA LEU A 259 -32.73 -19.46 -3.10
C LEU A 259 -32.50 -18.67 -4.38
N TYR A 260 -32.04 -17.43 -4.24
CA TYR A 260 -31.67 -16.58 -5.36
C TYR A 260 -30.38 -15.80 -5.05
N PRO A 261 -29.62 -15.40 -6.08
CA PRO A 261 -28.41 -14.60 -5.90
C PRO A 261 -28.74 -13.27 -5.25
N GLY A 262 -27.89 -12.81 -4.34
CA GLY A 262 -28.10 -11.51 -3.70
C GLY A 262 -27.02 -11.15 -2.70
N LEU A 263 -27.18 -9.96 -2.12
CA LEU A 263 -26.41 -9.49 -0.97
C LEU A 263 -27.23 -9.72 0.30
N LEU A 264 -26.63 -10.39 1.25
CA LEU A 264 -27.21 -10.70 2.55
C LEU A 264 -26.42 -10.05 3.67
N LYS A 265 -27.14 -9.66 4.71
CA LYS A 265 -26.59 -9.28 6.02
C LYS A 265 -26.74 -10.44 6.99
N LEU A 266 -25.66 -10.75 7.70
CA LEU A 266 -25.58 -11.81 8.68
C LEU A 266 -25.37 -11.20 10.05
N THR A 267 -26.19 -11.61 11.02
CA THR A 267 -26.10 -11.12 12.41
C THR A 267 -26.05 -12.30 13.36
N GLY A 268 -25.34 -12.15 14.47
CA GLY A 268 -25.18 -13.23 15.42
C GLY A 268 -24.44 -12.83 16.68
N ASP A 269 -23.89 -13.83 17.35
CA ASP A 269 -23.08 -13.65 18.55
C ASP A 269 -21.60 -13.60 18.21
N PHE A 270 -20.95 -12.50 18.60
CA PHE A 270 -19.53 -12.27 18.34
C PHE A 270 -18.60 -13.29 19.02
N ALA A 271 -18.96 -13.72 20.23
CA ALA A 271 -18.06 -14.54 21.05
C ALA A 271 -18.00 -15.99 20.60
N SER A 272 -19.14 -16.53 20.19
CA SER A 272 -19.32 -17.92 19.76
C SER A 272 -19.26 -18.11 18.24
N GLY A 273 -19.50 -17.06 17.45
CA GLY A 273 -19.67 -17.17 16.00
C GLY A 273 -21.01 -17.81 15.61
N GLU A 274 -21.95 -17.95 16.54
CA GLU A 274 -23.29 -18.47 16.24
C GLU A 274 -24.12 -17.41 15.52
N ILE A 275 -24.68 -17.75 14.36
CA ILE A 275 -25.60 -16.88 13.64
C ILE A 275 -26.96 -16.80 14.35
N ALA A 276 -27.47 -15.60 14.56
CA ALA A 276 -28.81 -15.34 15.07
C ALA A 276 -29.83 -15.24 13.91
N GLY A 277 -29.42 -14.69 12.77
CA GLY A 277 -30.25 -14.61 11.57
C GLY A 277 -29.52 -13.99 10.38
N PHE A 278 -30.18 -14.07 9.23
CA PHE A 278 -29.74 -13.43 7.98
C PHE A 278 -30.92 -12.71 7.33
N GLU A 279 -30.64 -11.65 6.57
CA GLU A 279 -31.63 -10.94 5.76
C GLU A 279 -31.05 -10.53 4.41
N TYR A 280 -31.87 -10.57 3.36
CA TYR A 280 -31.49 -10.00 2.07
C TYR A 280 -31.50 -8.48 2.18
N ILE A 281 -30.36 -7.85 1.88
CA ILE A 281 -30.28 -6.41 1.65
C ILE A 281 -30.87 -6.10 0.28
N THR A 282 -30.41 -6.84 -0.74
CA THR A 282 -30.89 -6.68 -2.10
C THR A 282 -30.68 -7.94 -2.96
N PRO A 283 -31.63 -8.28 -3.85
CA PRO A 283 -31.39 -9.21 -4.96
C PRO A 283 -30.62 -8.56 -6.12
N ASP A 284 -30.52 -7.22 -6.15
CA ASP A 284 -29.99 -6.45 -7.28
C ASP A 284 -28.46 -6.48 -7.27
N ILE A 285 -27.89 -7.63 -7.64
CA ILE A 285 -26.47 -7.85 -7.88
C ILE A 285 -26.25 -8.24 -9.34
N ASN A 286 -25.06 -7.96 -9.88
CA ASN A 286 -24.66 -8.55 -11.14
C ASN A 286 -23.90 -9.85 -10.86
N TYR A 287 -24.14 -10.90 -11.65
CA TYR A 287 -23.37 -12.14 -11.55
C TYR A 287 -23.14 -12.79 -12.92
N SER A 288 -22.04 -13.55 -13.03
CA SER A 288 -21.67 -14.34 -14.20
C SER A 288 -21.04 -15.65 -13.72
N THR A 289 -21.48 -16.77 -14.28
CA THR A 289 -21.00 -18.12 -13.96
C THR A 289 -20.26 -18.72 -15.16
N ALA A 290 -19.53 -17.89 -15.92
CA ALA A 290 -18.92 -18.29 -17.17
C ALA A 290 -17.60 -19.02 -16.94
N GLY A 291 -17.45 -20.20 -17.56
CA GLY A 291 -16.22 -20.98 -17.45
C GLY A 291 -16.08 -21.58 -16.05
N ASN A 292 -14.97 -21.28 -15.38
CA ASN A 292 -14.66 -21.77 -14.04
C ASN A 292 -14.93 -20.73 -12.94
N ASP A 293 -15.41 -19.54 -13.31
CA ASP A 293 -15.45 -18.39 -12.42
C ASP A 293 -16.89 -18.01 -12.07
N LEU A 294 -17.15 -17.77 -10.79
CA LEU A 294 -18.28 -16.97 -10.33
C LEU A 294 -17.81 -15.53 -10.13
N GLN A 295 -18.21 -14.64 -11.02
CA GLN A 295 -17.97 -13.20 -10.90
C GLN A 295 -19.23 -12.53 -10.38
N VAL A 296 -19.10 -11.68 -9.37
CA VAL A 296 -20.23 -10.97 -8.76
C VAL A 296 -19.87 -9.50 -8.53
N SER A 297 -20.81 -8.58 -8.75
CA SER A 297 -20.68 -7.18 -8.32
C SER A 297 -21.87 -6.68 -7.52
N VAL A 298 -21.58 -5.74 -6.63
CA VAL A 298 -22.57 -5.03 -5.83
C VAL A 298 -22.13 -3.59 -5.57
N LEU A 299 -23.10 -2.67 -5.49
CA LEU A 299 -22.82 -1.32 -5.04
C LEU A 299 -22.35 -1.36 -3.59
N LEU A 300 -21.20 -0.73 -3.31
CA LEU A 300 -20.59 -0.77 -1.98
C LEU A 300 -21.49 -0.09 -0.93
N ASP A 301 -22.22 0.93 -1.35
CA ASP A 301 -23.21 1.66 -0.55
C ASP A 301 -24.34 0.79 0.01
N TYR A 302 -24.63 -0.39 -0.57
CA TYR A 302 -25.58 -1.32 0.04
C TYR A 302 -25.05 -1.96 1.32
N ILE A 303 -23.73 -1.99 1.48
CA ILE A 303 -23.04 -2.54 2.65
C ILE A 303 -22.69 -1.40 3.62
N THR A 304 -22.06 -0.34 3.13
CA THR A 304 -21.49 0.73 3.98
C THR A 304 -22.53 1.66 4.60
N ASN A 305 -23.72 1.78 4.00
CA ASN A 305 -24.83 2.54 4.60
C ASN A 305 -25.58 1.79 5.71
N ASP A 306 -25.30 0.50 5.92
CA ASP A 306 -25.86 -0.22 7.06
C ASP A 306 -25.25 0.32 8.36
N SER A 307 -26.10 0.72 9.31
CA SER A 307 -25.66 1.35 10.55
C SER A 307 -24.73 0.47 11.42
N GLN A 308 -24.74 -0.85 11.22
CA GLN A 308 -23.89 -1.81 11.94
C GLN A 308 -22.58 -2.10 11.20
N PHE A 309 -22.44 -1.65 9.94
CA PHE A 309 -21.20 -1.81 9.18
C PHE A 309 -20.01 -1.09 9.83
N GLY A 310 -20.26 -0.05 10.62
CA GLY A 310 -19.22 0.79 11.21
C GLY A 310 -18.79 1.93 10.30
N LEU A 311 -17.69 2.60 10.65
CA LEU A 311 -17.17 3.72 9.86
C LEU A 311 -16.64 3.24 8.51
N TRP A 312 -16.94 4.02 7.47
CA TRP A 312 -16.40 3.84 6.11
C TRP A 312 -15.98 5.20 5.52
N PRO A 313 -14.80 5.30 4.88
CA PRO A 313 -13.72 4.30 4.88
C PRO A 313 -13.25 3.96 6.30
N ASN A 314 -12.92 2.70 6.53
CA ASN A 314 -12.24 2.30 7.78
C ASN A 314 -10.75 2.64 7.70
N SER A 315 -9.98 2.46 8.78
CA SER A 315 -8.56 2.87 8.80
C SER A 315 -7.68 2.21 7.74
N LEU A 316 -8.11 1.06 7.21
CA LEU A 316 -7.41 0.32 6.16
C LEU A 316 -7.95 0.60 4.75
N GLN A 317 -9.08 1.31 4.64
CA GLN A 317 -9.91 1.32 3.43
C GLN A 317 -10.10 -0.10 2.86
N GLY A 318 -10.29 -1.07 3.76
CA GLY A 318 -10.11 -2.49 3.45
C GLY A 318 -11.19 -3.39 4.02
N LEU A 319 -11.40 -4.53 3.38
CA LEU A 319 -12.40 -5.53 3.75
C LEU A 319 -11.73 -6.89 3.92
N ILE A 320 -12.14 -7.65 4.94
CA ILE A 320 -11.81 -9.08 5.00
C ILE A 320 -12.77 -9.81 4.06
N VAL A 321 -12.21 -10.70 3.23
CA VAL A 321 -12.99 -11.55 2.33
C VAL A 321 -12.60 -13.02 2.49
N LEU A 322 -13.57 -13.92 2.28
CA LEU A 322 -13.35 -15.36 2.25
C LEU A 322 -14.41 -16.05 1.37
N GLY A 323 -14.05 -17.14 0.70
CA GLY A 323 -14.95 -17.93 -0.14
C GLY A 323 -15.47 -19.16 0.61
N VAL A 324 -16.73 -19.53 0.36
CA VAL A 324 -17.33 -20.77 0.86
C VAL A 324 -18.20 -21.40 -0.23
N THR A 325 -18.10 -22.72 -0.40
CA THR A 325 -19.07 -23.51 -1.14
C THR A 325 -19.80 -24.46 -0.21
N VAL A 326 -21.13 -24.50 -0.35
CA VAL A 326 -21.96 -25.42 0.41
C VAL A 326 -22.95 -26.12 -0.50
N SER A 327 -23.51 -27.21 0.00
CA SER A 327 -24.67 -27.84 -0.62
C SER A 327 -25.78 -28.05 0.39
N ALA A 328 -27.00 -28.16 -0.11
CA ALA A 328 -28.17 -28.56 0.63
C ALA A 328 -28.96 -29.62 -0.14
N ASP A 329 -29.52 -30.61 0.56
CA ASP A 329 -30.37 -31.64 -0.04
C ASP A 329 -31.79 -31.65 0.55
N LEU A 330 -32.66 -32.45 -0.05
CA LEU A 330 -34.07 -32.63 0.36
C LEU A 330 -34.26 -33.18 1.78
N SER A 331 -33.20 -33.67 2.43
CA SER A 331 -33.23 -34.14 3.82
C SER A 331 -32.84 -33.05 4.82
N PHE A 332 -32.69 -31.80 4.35
CA PHE A 332 -32.24 -30.66 5.14
C PHE A 332 -30.81 -30.84 5.69
N SER A 333 -30.08 -31.82 5.13
CA SER A 333 -28.65 -31.95 5.35
C SER A 333 -27.95 -30.88 4.52
N THR A 334 -27.01 -30.18 5.14
CA THR A 334 -26.09 -29.32 4.42
C THR A 334 -24.68 -29.77 4.69
N ASN A 335 -23.83 -29.52 3.71
CA ASN A 335 -22.43 -29.88 3.77
C ASN A 335 -21.62 -28.70 3.22
N ILE A 336 -20.62 -28.28 3.99
CA ILE A 336 -19.59 -27.37 3.50
C ILE A 336 -18.64 -28.23 2.68
N HIS A 337 -18.53 -27.89 1.40
CA HIS A 337 -17.63 -28.59 0.50
C HIS A 337 -16.25 -27.98 0.53
N ASP A 338 -16.20 -26.65 0.61
CA ASP A 338 -14.96 -25.90 0.60
C ASP A 338 -15.08 -24.57 1.34
N GLN A 339 -13.96 -24.09 1.86
CA GLN A 339 -13.79 -22.82 2.53
C GLN A 339 -12.35 -22.33 2.35
N THR A 340 -12.21 -21.10 1.85
CA THR A 340 -10.89 -20.49 1.76
C THR A 340 -10.41 -19.92 3.09
N ASN A 341 -9.10 -19.77 3.24
CA ASN A 341 -8.53 -18.85 4.22
C ASN A 341 -9.01 -17.39 3.97
N PRO A 342 -8.97 -16.51 4.98
CA PRO A 342 -9.30 -15.10 4.79
C PRO A 342 -8.19 -14.34 4.05
N GLY A 343 -8.60 -13.38 3.22
CA GLY A 343 -7.74 -12.35 2.64
C GLY A 343 -8.14 -10.95 3.10
N LEU A 344 -7.20 -10.01 3.10
CA LEU A 344 -7.47 -8.60 3.34
C LEU A 344 -7.40 -7.82 2.03
N PHE A 345 -8.55 -7.34 1.58
CA PHE A 345 -8.71 -6.59 0.35
C PHE A 345 -8.69 -5.09 0.64
N LEU A 346 -7.62 -4.40 0.26
CA LEU A 346 -7.49 -2.95 0.31
C LEU A 346 -8.06 -2.35 -0.97
N LEU A 347 -9.10 -1.51 -0.86
CA LEU A 347 -9.79 -0.92 -2.01
C LEU A 347 -9.07 0.36 -2.45
N SER A 348 -7.82 0.19 -2.88
CA SER A 348 -6.94 1.28 -3.32
C SER A 348 -5.95 0.78 -4.37
N SER A 349 -5.42 1.71 -5.16
CA SER A 349 -4.32 1.53 -6.12
C SER A 349 -3.65 2.87 -6.35
N GLN A 350 -2.49 2.86 -6.98
CA GLN A 350 -1.72 4.05 -7.31
C GLN A 350 -1.84 4.35 -8.80
N TYR A 351 -1.87 5.64 -9.14
CA TYR A 351 -1.94 6.14 -10.50
C TYR A 351 -1.10 7.41 -10.62
N GLN A 352 -0.28 7.49 -11.66
CA GLN A 352 0.51 8.67 -12.02
C GLN A 352 0.30 9.00 -13.49
N ASN A 353 0.36 10.30 -13.80
CA ASN A 353 0.27 10.82 -15.16
C ASN A 353 1.13 12.07 -15.32
N GLY A 354 2.28 11.91 -15.96
CA GLY A 354 3.31 12.94 -16.09
C GLY A 354 4.12 13.10 -14.82
N ASN A 355 4.86 14.21 -14.76
CA ASN A 355 5.73 14.59 -13.65
C ASN A 355 5.61 16.10 -13.40
N VAL A 356 5.50 16.53 -12.14
CA VAL A 356 5.74 17.90 -11.71
C VAL A 356 7.15 18.00 -11.14
N GLU A 357 8.00 18.86 -11.71
CA GLU A 357 9.38 19.02 -11.25
C GLU A 357 9.46 19.28 -9.72
N PRO A 358 10.40 18.64 -9.01
CA PRO A 358 10.53 18.82 -7.58
C PRO A 358 11.00 20.23 -7.22
N ASN A 359 10.48 20.74 -6.10
CA ASN A 359 10.84 22.03 -5.55
C ASN A 359 12.01 21.90 -4.58
N ILE A 360 13.18 22.40 -4.99
CA ILE A 360 14.41 22.38 -4.20
C ILE A 360 14.63 23.76 -3.57
N THR A 361 14.74 23.81 -2.24
CA THR A 361 14.91 25.08 -1.50
C THR A 361 15.96 24.99 -0.39
N ASP A 362 16.32 26.16 0.16
CA ASP A 362 17.09 26.29 1.40
C ASP A 362 18.43 25.55 1.43
N GLY A 363 19.12 25.47 0.28
CA GLY A 363 20.48 24.96 0.22
C GLY A 363 21.42 25.75 1.16
N ALA A 364 22.11 25.05 2.05
CA ALA A 364 22.94 25.64 3.09
C ALA A 364 24.20 24.81 3.38
N TYR A 365 25.19 25.48 3.97
CA TYR A 365 26.41 24.88 4.51
C TYR A 365 26.66 25.41 5.92
N ASP A 366 26.89 24.49 6.84
CA ASP A 366 27.26 24.76 8.23
C ASP A 366 28.76 24.46 8.41
N ASP A 367 29.55 25.50 8.67
CA ASP A 367 31.00 25.39 8.78
C ASP A 367 31.48 24.78 10.10
N GLU A 368 30.67 24.86 11.17
CA GLU A 368 31.02 24.25 12.47
C GLU A 368 30.95 22.73 12.40
N THR A 369 29.96 22.21 11.68
CA THR A 369 29.70 20.77 11.51
C THR A 369 30.19 20.22 10.17
N MET A 370 30.69 21.08 9.28
CA MET A 370 31.06 20.76 7.89
C MET A 370 29.96 19.97 7.18
N THR A 371 28.71 20.43 7.33
CA THR A 371 27.52 19.74 6.82
C THR A 371 26.81 20.60 5.79
N LEU A 372 26.51 19.99 4.65
CA LEU A 372 25.64 20.57 3.63
C LEU A 372 24.22 20.04 3.81
N SER A 373 23.24 20.89 3.56
CA SER A 373 21.82 20.57 3.69
C SER A 373 20.98 21.28 2.64
N VAL A 374 19.85 20.68 2.27
CA VAL A 374 18.93 21.20 1.26
C VAL A 374 17.55 20.55 1.44
N ASN A 375 16.49 21.29 1.15
CA ASN A 375 15.13 20.78 1.20
C ASN A 375 14.68 20.32 -0.18
N TYR A 376 14.04 19.15 -0.22
CA TYR A 376 13.39 18.55 -1.38
C TYR A 376 11.90 18.41 -1.06
N GLN A 377 11.02 18.88 -1.93
CA GLN A 377 9.59 18.62 -1.88
C GLN A 377 9.08 18.36 -3.28
N ASP A 378 8.09 17.47 -3.39
CA ASP A 378 7.49 17.12 -4.66
C ASP A 378 5.96 17.19 -4.55
N ASP A 379 5.30 17.83 -5.52
CA ASP A 379 3.84 18.03 -5.50
C ASP A 379 3.07 16.74 -5.84
N ASP A 380 3.70 15.80 -6.55
CA ASP A 380 3.16 14.46 -6.83
C ASP A 380 3.56 13.45 -5.75
N GLY A 381 4.49 13.82 -4.87
CA GLY A 381 5.02 12.98 -3.80
C GLY A 381 6.08 11.99 -4.28
N ASN A 382 6.71 12.28 -5.43
CA ASN A 382 7.74 11.42 -6.01
C ASN A 382 9.03 11.45 -5.18
N LEU A 383 9.68 10.29 -5.07
CA LEU A 383 11.00 10.16 -4.46
C LEU A 383 12.11 10.49 -5.48
N PRO A 384 13.21 11.14 -5.05
CA PRO A 384 14.34 11.40 -5.94
C PRO A 384 15.21 10.15 -6.10
N TRP A 385 15.36 9.70 -7.35
CA TRP A 385 16.29 8.61 -7.68
C TRP A 385 17.74 9.11 -7.73
N PHE A 386 17.94 10.34 -8.24
CA PHE A 386 19.24 11.01 -8.22
C PHE A 386 19.22 12.10 -7.17
N LYS A 387 20.24 12.11 -6.31
CA LYS A 387 20.39 13.08 -5.22
C LYS A 387 21.87 13.24 -4.91
N SER A 388 22.39 14.45 -5.04
CA SER A 388 23.82 14.70 -4.91
C SER A 388 24.14 16.11 -4.43
N GLY A 389 25.07 16.22 -3.49
CA GLY A 389 25.74 17.47 -3.14
C GLY A 389 27.17 17.47 -3.66
N GLN A 390 27.51 18.41 -4.53
CA GLN A 390 28.83 18.49 -5.16
C GLN A 390 29.58 19.75 -4.71
N ILE A 391 30.89 19.63 -4.48
CA ILE A 391 31.76 20.78 -4.19
C ILE A 391 32.64 21.05 -5.39
N CYS A 392 32.60 22.29 -5.87
CA CYS A 392 33.26 22.74 -7.07
C CYS A 392 34.13 23.96 -6.81
N TYR A 393 35.19 24.14 -7.60
CA TYR A 393 35.94 25.39 -7.55
C TYR A 393 35.04 26.56 -7.92
N SER A 394 35.08 27.63 -7.10
CA SER A 394 34.16 28.76 -7.23
C SER A 394 34.14 29.34 -8.66
N GLY A 395 32.93 29.55 -9.17
CA GLY A 395 32.68 30.08 -10.52
C GLY A 395 32.98 29.10 -11.65
N THR A 396 33.12 27.80 -11.36
CA THR A 396 33.42 26.76 -12.38
C THR A 396 32.49 25.56 -12.31
N ASP A 397 32.54 24.71 -13.34
CA ASP A 397 31.88 23.39 -13.36
C ASP A 397 32.82 22.25 -12.95
N ASN A 398 34.01 22.57 -12.43
CA ASN A 398 34.99 21.58 -12.01
C ASN A 398 34.74 21.18 -10.56
N CYS A 399 33.94 20.12 -10.38
CA CYS A 399 33.62 19.54 -9.08
C CYS A 399 34.61 18.41 -8.72
N PHE A 400 35.03 18.37 -7.45
CA PHE A 400 36.04 17.41 -6.97
C PHE A 400 35.53 16.51 -5.85
N ILE A 401 34.43 16.89 -5.19
CA ILE A 401 33.69 16.04 -4.24
C ILE A 401 32.26 15.86 -4.77
N ASN A 402 31.76 14.64 -4.64
CA ASN A 402 30.36 14.28 -4.90
C ASN A 402 29.88 13.44 -3.72
N LEU A 403 28.88 13.95 -3.01
CA LEU A 403 28.31 13.32 -1.83
C LEU A 403 26.93 12.80 -2.16
N ASN A 404 26.67 11.58 -1.71
CA ASN A 404 25.31 11.09 -1.57
C ASN A 404 24.69 11.77 -0.35
N LEU A 405 23.50 12.33 -0.52
CA LEU A 405 22.78 13.00 0.56
C LEU A 405 21.83 12.02 1.25
N THR A 406 21.79 12.07 2.57
CA THR A 406 20.90 11.28 3.42
C THR A 406 19.65 12.10 3.78
N PRO A 407 18.43 11.56 3.56
CA PRO A 407 17.20 12.20 4.01
C PRO A 407 17.00 12.08 5.52
N ASN A 408 16.21 12.98 6.11
CA ASN A 408 15.75 12.87 7.49
C ASN A 408 14.34 12.25 7.64
N SER A 409 13.58 12.12 6.55
CA SER A 409 12.26 11.48 6.45
C SER A 409 11.98 11.06 5.00
N HIS A 410 10.85 10.39 4.75
CA HIS A 410 10.41 9.97 3.41
C HIS A 410 9.06 10.58 2.99
N THR A 411 8.73 11.74 3.58
CA THR A 411 7.45 12.45 3.39
C THR A 411 7.55 13.49 2.28
N TYR A 412 7.70 13.05 1.03
CA TYR A 412 8.06 13.93 -0.10
C TYR A 412 7.03 15.03 -0.43
N LEU A 413 5.74 14.78 -0.15
CA LEU A 413 4.68 15.79 -0.30
C LEU A 413 4.83 16.98 0.67
N GLU A 414 5.28 16.70 1.90
CA GLU A 414 5.45 17.72 2.95
C GLU A 414 6.82 18.40 2.89
N GLY A 415 7.79 17.70 2.30
CA GLY A 415 9.18 18.11 2.22
C GLY A 415 10.11 17.29 3.12
N VAL A 416 11.32 17.06 2.62
CA VAL A 416 12.39 16.27 3.24
C VAL A 416 13.68 17.09 3.22
N THR A 417 14.39 17.10 4.34
CA THR A 417 15.74 17.69 4.37
C THR A 417 16.78 16.62 4.10
N TYR A 418 17.53 16.82 3.03
CA TYR A 418 18.70 16.03 2.68
C TYR A 418 19.96 16.66 3.23
N SER A 419 20.88 15.84 3.74
CA SER A 419 22.15 16.32 4.30
C SER A 419 23.33 15.39 4.01
N GLY A 420 24.54 15.94 4.03
CA GLY A 420 25.78 15.21 3.86
C GLY A 420 26.94 15.95 4.53
N SER A 421 27.91 15.21 5.07
CA SER A 421 29.05 15.80 5.77
C SER A 421 30.34 15.63 4.96
N ILE A 422 31.18 16.66 5.01
CA ILE A 422 32.55 16.66 4.44
C ILE A 422 33.62 16.70 5.52
N ILE A 423 33.25 16.39 6.77
CA ILE A 423 34.18 16.43 7.90
C ILE A 423 35.40 15.51 7.72
N ASP A 424 35.24 14.43 6.96
CA ASP A 424 36.31 13.46 6.66
C ASP A 424 37.08 13.79 5.36
N GLU A 425 36.71 14.87 4.66
CA GLU A 425 37.35 15.28 3.41
C GLU A 425 38.47 16.30 3.64
N GLU A 426 39.62 16.11 2.98
CA GLU A 426 40.73 17.06 3.03
C GLU A 426 40.54 18.17 1.99
N ILE A 427 39.87 19.25 2.39
CA ILE A 427 39.62 20.42 1.54
C ILE A 427 40.53 21.58 1.96
N SER A 428 41.17 22.22 0.99
CA SER A 428 41.97 23.42 1.26
C SER A 428 41.07 24.59 1.66
N SER A 429 41.58 25.51 2.47
CA SER A 429 40.87 26.74 2.75
C SER A 429 40.65 27.54 1.45
N GLY A 430 39.43 28.02 1.24
CA GLY A 430 39.11 28.83 0.06
C GLY A 430 37.62 28.94 -0.24
N ASP A 431 37.32 29.65 -1.33
CA ASP A 431 35.97 29.83 -1.85
C ASP A 431 35.60 28.72 -2.84
N TYR A 432 34.41 28.17 -2.66
CA TYR A 432 33.85 27.05 -3.41
C TYR A 432 32.39 27.31 -3.75
N ASP A 433 31.87 26.55 -4.71
CA ASP A 433 30.43 26.47 -4.96
C ASP A 433 29.95 25.07 -4.56
N ILE A 434 28.87 25.00 -3.79
CA ILE A 434 28.13 23.75 -3.56
C ILE A 434 26.97 23.70 -4.54
N LYS A 435 26.86 22.60 -5.28
CA LYS A 435 25.79 22.34 -6.25
C LYS A 435 24.94 21.18 -5.76
N PHE A 436 23.65 21.42 -5.61
CA PHE A 436 22.67 20.40 -5.25
C PHE A 436 21.93 19.93 -6.49
N TRP A 437 21.81 18.60 -6.61
CA TRP A 437 21.15 17.92 -7.71
C TRP A 437 20.09 16.97 -7.17
N PHE A 438 18.89 17.04 -7.75
CA PHE A 438 17.80 16.11 -7.46
C PHE A 438 17.07 15.78 -8.75
N GLU A 439 16.79 14.51 -9.03
CA GLU A 439 15.93 14.13 -10.16
C GLU A 439 15.01 12.99 -9.72
N ASP A 440 13.77 13.02 -10.20
CA ASP A 440 12.73 12.04 -9.93
C ASP A 440 12.19 11.36 -11.21
N ASP A 441 12.52 11.87 -12.41
CA ASP A 441 12.19 11.30 -13.73
C ASP A 441 13.42 10.85 -14.56
N ASP A 442 13.26 10.54 -15.85
CA ASP A 442 14.37 10.05 -16.70
C ASP A 442 15.31 11.14 -17.23
N GLU A 443 15.05 12.43 -16.98
CA GLU A 443 15.91 13.52 -17.42
C GLU A 443 16.92 13.90 -16.32
N ILE A 444 18.20 14.00 -16.68
CA ILE A 444 19.21 14.64 -15.81
C ILE A 444 19.39 16.06 -16.31
N GLY A 445 18.95 17.03 -15.51
CA GLY A 445 18.96 18.43 -15.83
C GLY A 445 20.28 19.14 -15.48
N VAL A 446 20.15 20.24 -14.76
CA VAL A 446 21.23 21.09 -14.24
C VAL A 446 21.08 21.19 -12.72
N PRO A 447 22.11 21.59 -11.95
CA PRO A 447 21.94 21.69 -10.52
C PRO A 447 20.87 22.73 -10.19
N GLN A 448 19.88 22.34 -9.40
CA GLN A 448 18.73 23.15 -9.04
C GLN A 448 19.12 24.29 -8.09
N ILE A 449 20.10 24.05 -7.22
CA ILE A 449 20.66 25.07 -6.33
C ILE A 449 22.18 25.11 -6.44
N VAL A 450 22.72 26.32 -6.53
CA VAL A 450 24.15 26.60 -6.39
C VAL A 450 24.34 27.66 -5.32
N ILE A 451 25.11 27.34 -4.28
CA ILE A 451 25.46 28.30 -3.21
C ILE A 451 26.98 28.51 -3.16
N PRO A 452 27.45 29.77 -3.12
CA PRO A 452 28.85 30.06 -2.84
C PRO A 452 29.12 29.86 -1.34
N VAL A 453 30.24 29.23 -1.00
CA VAL A 453 30.67 28.97 0.37
C VAL A 453 32.17 29.21 0.52
N THR A 454 32.59 29.55 1.73
CA THR A 454 34.01 29.56 2.10
C THR A 454 34.25 28.39 3.05
N ILE A 455 35.10 27.45 2.65
CA ILE A 455 35.43 26.26 3.45
C ILE A 455 36.80 26.49 4.07
N GLY A 456 36.95 26.15 5.35
CA GLY A 456 38.25 26.20 6.02
C GLY A 456 38.77 27.62 6.26
N SER A 457 37.94 28.66 6.15
CA SER A 457 38.25 29.92 6.80
C SER A 457 37.99 29.74 8.29
N SER A 458 39.00 29.29 9.03
CA SER A 458 38.97 29.08 10.48
C SER A 458 38.78 30.36 11.31
N CYS A 459 38.28 31.42 10.70
CA CYS A 459 38.27 32.77 11.23
C CYS A 459 36.89 33.11 11.76
N GLY A 460 36.37 32.25 12.64
CA GLY A 460 35.00 32.24 13.19
C GLY A 460 34.20 33.54 12.95
N THR A 461 34.06 34.37 13.97
CA THR A 461 33.51 35.72 13.76
C THR A 461 34.62 36.64 13.26
N LEU A 462 34.42 37.32 12.14
CA LEU A 462 35.41 38.28 11.60
C LEU A 462 35.82 39.29 12.69
N GLY A 463 37.11 39.32 13.01
CA GLY A 463 37.69 40.17 14.06
C GLY A 463 37.81 39.55 15.45
N ASP A 464 37.28 38.34 15.67
CA ASP A 464 37.55 37.52 16.86
C ASP A 464 38.80 36.67 16.61
N ILE A 465 39.95 37.20 17.00
CA ILE A 465 41.26 36.61 16.71
C ILE A 465 41.67 35.61 17.80
N ASN A 466 41.12 35.75 19.01
CA ASN A 466 41.43 34.85 20.12
C ASN A 466 40.41 33.71 20.30
N GLY A 467 39.32 33.72 19.53
CA GLY A 467 38.27 32.69 19.54
C GLY A 467 37.38 32.71 20.78
N ASP A 468 37.23 33.87 21.44
CA ASP A 468 36.43 34.01 22.66
C ASP A 468 34.97 34.46 22.42
N ASN A 469 34.59 34.61 21.14
CA ASN A 469 33.30 35.09 20.64
C ASN A 469 33.00 36.56 20.97
N ASN A 470 33.97 37.38 21.39
CA ASN A 470 33.80 38.81 21.62
C ASN A 470 34.85 39.64 20.89
N ILE A 471 34.45 40.38 19.86
CA ILE A 471 35.34 41.32 19.18
C ILE A 471 35.64 42.51 20.10
N ASN A 472 36.87 42.60 20.63
CA ASN A 472 37.26 43.66 21.53
C ASN A 472 38.78 43.95 21.50
N VAL A 473 39.26 44.75 22.45
CA VAL A 473 40.67 45.16 22.52
C VAL A 473 41.63 43.98 22.74
N VAL A 474 41.15 42.86 23.27
CA VAL A 474 41.96 41.65 23.46
C VAL A 474 42.38 41.05 22.12
N ASP A 475 41.50 41.06 21.10
CA ASP A 475 41.82 40.62 19.73
C ASP A 475 42.92 41.48 19.10
N VAL A 476 42.84 42.80 19.32
CA VAL A 476 43.88 43.74 18.88
C VAL A 476 45.23 43.41 19.51
N VAL A 477 45.24 43.08 20.80
CA VAL A 477 46.46 42.67 21.50
C VAL A 477 47.01 41.35 20.94
N THR A 478 46.14 40.43 20.52
CA THR A 478 46.54 39.18 19.87
C THR A 478 47.25 39.45 18.54
N ILE A 479 46.68 40.29 17.65
CA ILE A 479 47.35 40.68 16.40
C ILE A 479 48.69 41.38 16.69
N VAL A 480 48.74 42.29 17.68
CA VAL A 480 50.00 42.95 18.07
C VAL A 480 51.06 41.93 18.50
N ASN A 481 50.67 40.89 19.24
CA ASN A 481 51.60 39.83 19.63
C ASN A 481 52.10 39.03 18.41
N TYR A 482 51.24 38.76 17.43
CA TYR A 482 51.65 38.12 16.18
C TYR A 482 52.67 38.99 15.43
N VAL A 483 52.39 40.30 15.28
CA VAL A 483 53.31 41.26 14.65
C VAL A 483 54.66 41.32 15.38
N LEU A 484 54.66 41.38 16.71
CA LEU A 484 55.89 41.47 17.51
C LEU A 484 56.73 40.19 17.47
N ASN A 485 56.08 39.02 17.36
CA ASN A 485 56.76 37.74 17.27
C ASN A 485 57.04 37.30 15.82
N ASN A 486 56.60 38.09 14.84
CA ASN A 486 56.65 37.75 13.42
C ASN A 486 55.97 36.39 13.14
N ASP A 487 54.87 36.16 13.85
CA ASP A 487 54.02 34.98 13.73
C ASP A 487 53.02 35.22 12.59
N THR A 488 53.01 34.31 11.62
CA THR A 488 52.12 34.34 10.45
C THR A 488 51.29 33.06 10.37
N SER A 489 51.18 32.31 11.47
CA SER A 489 50.48 31.03 11.51
C SER A 489 48.95 31.18 11.51
N ASP A 490 48.46 32.33 11.95
CA ASP A 490 47.03 32.62 12.06
C ASP A 490 46.56 33.50 10.90
N SER A 491 46.04 32.87 9.85
CA SER A 491 45.51 33.57 8.68
C SER A 491 44.33 34.49 9.00
N CYS A 492 43.68 34.31 10.15
CA CYS A 492 42.53 35.11 10.57
C CYS A 492 42.92 36.50 11.06
N ALA A 493 44.19 36.68 11.39
CA ALA A 493 44.75 37.98 11.76
C ALA A 493 45.17 38.85 10.56
N ASP A 494 45.16 38.32 9.33
CA ASP A 494 45.33 39.11 8.09
C ASP A 494 43.97 39.62 7.59
N LEU A 495 43.45 40.63 8.28
CA LEU A 495 42.15 41.23 7.94
C LEU A 495 42.20 41.95 6.59
N SER A 496 43.39 42.37 6.16
CA SER A 496 43.58 43.10 4.91
C SER A 496 43.68 42.21 3.67
N ASN A 497 43.85 40.90 3.86
CA ASN A 497 44.08 39.89 2.82
C ASN A 497 45.26 40.25 1.90
N ASP A 498 46.28 40.94 2.43
CA ASP A 498 47.48 41.31 1.68
C ASP A 498 48.62 40.28 1.81
N GLY A 499 48.39 39.22 2.61
CA GLY A 499 49.32 38.16 2.91
C GLY A 499 50.31 38.49 4.01
N LEU A 500 50.16 39.63 4.70
CA LEU A 500 51.07 40.11 5.74
C LEU A 500 50.33 40.61 6.99
N ILE A 501 50.48 39.91 8.12
CA ILE A 501 49.98 40.40 9.41
C ILE A 501 50.84 41.58 9.88
N ASN A 502 50.27 42.78 9.85
CA ASN A 502 50.97 44.02 10.17
C ASN A 502 50.05 45.09 10.82
N VAL A 503 50.52 46.34 10.85
CA VAL A 503 49.77 47.46 11.45
C VAL A 503 48.47 47.78 10.71
N VAL A 504 48.38 47.41 9.43
CA VAL A 504 47.18 47.58 8.61
C VAL A 504 46.02 46.75 9.18
N ASP A 505 46.25 45.49 9.54
CA ASP A 505 45.23 44.61 10.10
C ASP A 505 44.76 45.09 11.48
N ILE A 506 45.69 45.59 12.30
CA ILE A 506 45.37 46.22 13.59
C ILE A 506 44.41 47.40 13.39
N VAL A 507 44.67 48.26 12.40
CA VAL A 507 43.82 49.42 12.11
C VAL A 507 42.44 48.97 11.64
N GLN A 508 42.37 47.94 10.80
CA GLN A 508 41.09 47.39 10.35
C GLN A 508 40.27 46.82 11.49
N LEU A 509 40.89 46.07 12.40
CA LEU A 509 40.22 45.55 13.60
C LEU A 509 39.71 46.66 14.51
N VAL A 510 40.48 47.74 14.68
CA VAL A 510 40.06 48.90 15.47
C VAL A 510 38.86 49.58 14.83
N ASN A 511 38.83 49.75 13.51
CA ASN A 511 37.67 50.33 12.82
C ASN A 511 36.43 49.44 12.99
N LEU A 512 36.62 48.11 12.92
CA LEU A 512 35.54 47.15 13.18
C LEU A 512 34.97 47.28 14.60
N ILE A 513 35.82 47.42 15.62
CA ILE A 513 35.41 47.63 17.02
C ILE A 513 34.68 48.97 17.21
N LEU A 514 35.09 50.01 16.47
CA LEU A 514 34.51 51.35 16.55
C LEU A 514 33.22 51.49 15.72
N GLY A 515 32.96 50.56 14.79
CA GLY A 515 31.81 50.58 13.89
C GLY A 515 31.93 51.60 12.74
N ASP A 516 33.16 51.90 12.32
CA ASP A 516 33.51 52.89 11.29
C ASP A 516 33.76 52.30 9.90
#